data_AF-A0A357HCK2-F1
#
_entry.id   AF-A0A357HCK2-F1
#
_cell.length_a   1.000
_cell.length_b   1.000
_cell.length_c   1.000
_cell.angle_alpha   90.00
_cell.angle_beta   90.00
_cell.angle_gamma   90.00
#
_symmetry.space_group_name_H-M   'P 1'
#
loop_
_entity.id
_entity.type
_entity.pdbx_description
1 polymer ?
#
loop_
_entity_poly.entity_id
_entity_poly.type
_entity_poly.pdbx_seq_one_letter_code
_entity_poly.pdbx_strand_id
1 'polypeptide(L)'
;MGHFGLAEPEYLHFTSPIRRYPDTIVHRTLHDFVFQKKPFDRQSRYDSLKNIGDDLSADEKRAQVIERSVDDLETAKYLSVRIGEKFHGFI
;
A
#
# COMPACT_ATOMS: atom_id res chain seq x y z
N MET A 1 14.57 11.01 -1.17
CA MET A 1 14.04 9.64 -1.41
C MET A 1 14.75 8.71 -0.44
N GLY A 2 13.99 7.84 0.24
CA GLY A 2 14.42 7.00 1.35
C GLY A 2 13.26 6.79 2.33
N HIS A 3 13.28 5.74 3.14
CA HIS A 3 12.22 5.40 4.07
C HIS A 3 12.59 5.82 5.51
N PHE A 4 12.15 7.01 5.92
CA PHE A 4 12.48 7.60 7.23
C PHE A 4 12.16 6.67 8.41
N GLY A 5 10.96 6.07 8.44
CA GLY A 5 10.55 5.18 9.53
C GLY A 5 11.32 3.86 9.60
N LEU A 6 12.10 3.53 8.57
CA LEU A 6 12.98 2.35 8.54
C LEU A 6 14.47 2.75 8.62
N ALA A 7 14.75 4.05 8.69
CA ALA A 7 16.09 4.60 8.61
C ALA A 7 16.91 4.10 7.39
N GLU A 8 16.25 3.86 6.25
CA GLU A 8 16.90 3.26 5.07
C GLU A 8 16.90 4.20 3.86
N PRO A 9 18.05 4.53 3.23
CA PRO A 9 18.10 5.28 1.98
C PRO A 9 17.38 4.62 0.79
N GLU A 10 17.35 3.30 0.68
CA GLU A 10 16.74 2.60 -0.46
C GLU A 10 15.74 1.53 -0.01
N TYR A 11 14.46 1.76 -0.32
CA TYR A 11 13.39 0.83 0.03
C TYR A 11 12.31 0.78 -1.03
N LEU A 12 11.76 -0.41 -1.25
CA LEU A 12 10.60 -0.67 -2.08
C LEU A 12 9.81 -1.87 -1.56
N HIS A 13 8.57 -2.04 -2.03
CA HIS A 13 7.76 -3.22 -1.75
C HIS A 13 8.02 -4.33 -2.77
N PHE A 14 8.15 -5.58 -2.30
CA PHE A 14 8.45 -6.74 -3.16
C PHE A 14 7.70 -8.03 -2.79
N THR A 15 7.39 -8.24 -1.51
CA THR A 15 7.00 -9.55 -0.97
C THR A 15 5.51 -9.89 -1.10
N SER A 16 4.68 -9.07 -1.76
CA SER A 16 3.23 -9.29 -1.83
C SER A 16 2.59 -8.99 -3.21
N PRO A 17 3.10 -9.57 -4.31
CA PRO A 17 2.60 -9.30 -5.67
C PRO A 17 1.13 -9.65 -5.90
N ILE A 18 0.57 -10.60 -5.16
CA ILE A 18 -0.85 -11.00 -5.29
C ILE A 18 -1.80 -9.87 -4.86
N ARG A 19 -1.40 -9.05 -3.89
CA ARG A 19 -2.27 -8.03 -3.26
C ARG A 19 -1.77 -6.60 -3.39
N ARG A 20 -0.62 -6.39 -4.03
CA ARG A 20 -0.04 -5.06 -4.30
C ARG A 20 0.53 -5.02 -5.71
N TYR A 21 -0.01 -4.14 -6.53
CA TYR A 21 0.46 -3.96 -7.90
C TYR A 21 1.90 -3.41 -8.02
N PRO A 22 2.39 -2.51 -7.12
CA PRO A 22 3.79 -2.10 -7.13
C PRO A 22 4.78 -3.27 -7.08
N ASP A 23 4.53 -4.25 -6.20
CA ASP A 23 5.37 -5.45 -6.09
C ASP A 23 5.39 -6.22 -7.43
N THR A 24 4.25 -6.38 -8.11
CA THR A 24 4.17 -7.03 -9.42
C THR A 24 5.05 -6.33 -10.48
N ILE A 25 5.09 -4.99 -10.48
CA ILE A 25 5.95 -4.20 -11.37
C ILE A 25 7.42 -4.49 -11.07
N VAL A 26 7.80 -4.55 -9.79
CA VAL A 26 9.18 -4.87 -9.37
C VAL A 26 9.57 -6.28 -9.80
N HIS A 27 8.71 -7.28 -9.59
CA HIS A 27 8.92 -8.66 -10.03
C HIS A 27 9.15 -8.74 -11.55
N ARG A 28 8.30 -8.07 -12.35
CA ARG A 28 8.46 -8.03 -13.82
C ARG A 28 9.76 -7.33 -14.25
N THR A 29 10.08 -6.22 -13.61
CA THR A 29 11.29 -5.45 -13.90
C THR A 29 12.55 -6.25 -13.59
N LEU A 30 12.58 -6.91 -12.43
CA LEU A 30 13.68 -7.78 -12.04
C LEU A 30 13.82 -8.97 -12.99
N HIS A 31 12.69 -9.58 -13.40
CA HIS A 31 12.72 -10.70 -14.34
C HIS A 31 13.29 -10.30 -15.71
N ASP A 32 12.83 -9.18 -16.26
CA ASP A 32 13.31 -8.62 -17.53
C ASP A 32 14.83 -8.33 -17.49
N PHE A 33 15.32 -7.80 -16.37
CA PHE A 33 16.73 -7.47 -16.19
C PHE A 33 17.61 -8.72 -15.97
N VAL A 34 17.21 -9.59 -15.05
CA VAL A 34 18.05 -10.72 -14.62
C VAL A 34 18.03 -11.88 -15.62
N PHE A 35 16.85 -12.26 -16.11
CA PHE A 35 16.69 -13.45 -16.95
C PHE A 35 16.69 -13.13 -18.43
N GLN A 36 16.04 -12.04 -18.84
CA GLN A 36 15.96 -11.66 -20.26
C GLN A 36 17.11 -10.75 -20.71
N LYS A 37 17.95 -10.27 -19.78
CA LYS A 37 19.09 -9.37 -20.05
C LYS A 37 18.70 -8.14 -20.86
N LYS A 38 17.46 -7.67 -20.71
CA LYS A 38 17.01 -6.45 -21.38
C LYS A 38 17.76 -5.24 -20.81
N PRO A 39 18.12 -4.26 -21.66
CA PRO A 39 18.72 -3.03 -21.17
C PRO A 39 17.77 -2.31 -20.21
N PHE A 40 18.32 -1.82 -19.10
CA PHE A 40 17.57 -1.08 -18.10
C PHE A 40 17.73 0.42 -18.35
N ASP A 41 16.75 1.01 -19.03
CA ASP A 41 16.63 2.47 -19.14
C ASP A 41 15.86 3.02 -17.94
N ARG A 42 16.60 3.63 -17.01
CA ARG A 42 16.03 4.21 -15.79
C ARG A 42 15.07 5.36 -16.08
N GLN A 43 15.39 6.24 -17.03
CA GLN A 43 14.62 7.46 -17.25
C GLN A 43 13.28 7.13 -17.90
N SER A 44 13.30 6.34 -18.98
CA SER A 44 12.08 5.88 -19.64
C SER A 44 11.16 5.13 -18.66
N ARG A 45 11.73 4.28 -17.80
CA ARG A 45 10.96 3.57 -16.77
C ARG A 45 10.34 4.51 -15.75
N TYR A 46 11.12 5.47 -15.24
CA TYR A 46 10.59 6.47 -14.30
C TYR A 46 9.43 7.25 -14.91
N ASP A 47 9.58 7.75 -16.14
CA ASP A 47 8.55 8.52 -16.82
C ASP A 47 7.28 7.70 -17.05
N SER A 48 7.42 6.41 -17.36
CA SER A 48 6.28 5.50 -17.49
C SER A 48 5.56 5.18 -16.18
N LEU A 49 6.27 5.24 -15.05
CA LEU A 49 5.76 4.84 -13.74
C LEU A 49 5.30 6.01 -12.88
N LYS A 50 5.68 7.24 -13.19
CA LYS A 50 5.39 8.42 -12.36
C LYS A 50 3.90 8.55 -12.05
N ASN A 51 3.05 8.62 -13.09
CA ASN A 51 1.61 8.77 -12.92
C ASN A 51 0.98 7.53 -12.23
N ILE A 52 1.45 6.34 -12.59
CA ILE A 52 0.98 5.08 -11.98
C ILE A 52 1.31 5.05 -10.48
N GLY A 53 2.47 5.57 -10.07
CA GLY A 53 2.86 5.67 -8.68
C GLY A 53 1.93 6.55 -7.87
N ASP A 54 1.51 7.69 -8.44
CA ASP A 54 0.54 8.60 -7.81
C ASP A 54 -0.84 7.93 -7.67
N ASP A 55 -1.32 7.28 -8.74
CA ASP A 55 -2.61 6.57 -8.75
C ASP A 55 -2.64 5.43 -7.71
N LEU A 56 -1.61 4.58 -7.68
CA LEU A 56 -1.53 3.47 -6.73
C LEU A 56 -1.45 3.95 -5.28
N SER A 57 -0.77 5.08 -5.03
CA SER A 57 -0.71 5.70 -3.70
C SER A 57 -2.07 6.26 -3.28
N ALA A 58 -2.82 6.82 -4.22
CA ALA A 58 -4.19 7.31 -3.97
C ALA A 58 -5.14 6.15 -3.68
N ASP A 59 -5.02 5.05 -4.42
CA ASP A 59 -5.84 3.84 -4.23
C ASP A 59 -5.54 3.15 -2.90
N GLU A 60 -4.28 3.09 -2.46
CA GLU A 60 -3.92 2.58 -1.13
C GLU A 60 -4.61 3.40 -0.01
N LYS A 61 -4.53 4.73 -0.08
CA LYS A 61 -5.20 5.61 0.89
C LYS A 61 -6.71 5.42 0.86
N ARG A 62 -7.29 5.28 -0.32
CA ARG A 62 -8.74 5.05 -0.50
C ARG A 62 -9.16 3.74 0.17
N ALA A 63 -8.41 2.66 -0.05
CA ALA A 63 -8.67 1.37 0.57
C ALA A 63 -8.63 1.46 2.11
N GLN A 64 -7.63 2.16 2.67
CA GLN A 64 -7.52 2.39 4.12
C GLN A 64 -8.69 3.17 4.70
N VAL A 65 -9.17 4.20 3.99
CA VAL A 65 -10.34 4.99 4.43
C VAL A 65 -11.60 4.14 4.44
N ILE A 66 -11.78 3.31 3.41
CA ILE A 66 -12.93 2.41 3.32
C ILE A 66 -12.90 1.37 4.44
N GLU A 67 -11.75 0.75 4.68
CA GLU A 67 -11.55 -0.23 5.76
C GLU A 67 -11.95 0.36 7.12
N ARG A 68 -11.44 1.55 7.46
CA ARG A 68 -11.81 2.25 8.70
C ARG A 68 -13.30 2.57 8.79
N SER A 69 -13.90 2.98 7.67
CA SER A 69 -15.34 3.30 7.65
C SER A 69 -16.21 2.06 7.88
N VAL A 70 -15.76 0.90 7.39
CA VAL A 70 -16.42 -0.38 7.66
C VAL A 70 -16.24 -0.78 9.12
N ASP A 71 -15.04 -0.65 9.66
CA ASP A 71 -14.78 -0.94 11.08
C ASP A 71 -15.65 -0.06 12.01
N ASP A 72 -15.77 1.22 11.72
CA ASP A 72 -16.63 2.15 12.46
C ASP A 72 -18.11 1.72 12.39
N LEU A 73 -18.58 1.34 11.19
CA LEU A 73 -19.95 0.87 10.98
C LEU A 73 -20.23 -0.42 11.74
N GLU A 74 -19.34 -1.41 11.65
CA GLU A 74 -19.50 -2.69 12.34
C GLU A 74 -19.39 -2.53 13.86
N THR A 75 -18.53 -1.62 14.33
CA THR A 75 -18.43 -1.25 15.75
C THR A 75 -19.73 -0.61 16.24
N ALA A 76 -20.30 0.33 15.48
CA ALA A 76 -21.57 0.96 15.82
C ALA A 76 -22.72 -0.06 15.86
N LYS A 77 -22.78 -0.98 14.89
CA LYS A 77 -23.75 -2.10 14.90
C LYS A 77 -23.59 -2.96 16.15
N TYR A 78 -22.37 -3.34 16.48
CA TYR A 78 -22.08 -4.16 17.66
C TYR A 78 -22.50 -3.48 18.98
N LEU A 79 -22.29 -2.16 19.09
CA LEU A 79 -22.65 -1.40 20.29
C LEU A 79 -24.15 -1.02 20.35
N SER A 80 -24.88 -1.06 19.23
CA SER A 80 -26.28 -0.65 19.16
C SER A 80 -27.20 -1.44 20.10
N VAL A 81 -26.87 -2.70 20.37
CA VAL A 81 -27.64 -3.57 21.30
C VAL A 81 -27.20 -3.43 22.76
N ARG A 82 -26.19 -2.61 23.04
CA ARG A 82 -25.56 -2.41 24.36
C ARG A 82 -25.81 -1.02 24.92
N ILE A 83 -26.84 -0.33 24.44
CA ILE A 83 -27.19 1.01 24.90
C ILE A 83 -27.55 0.96 26.39
N GLY A 84 -26.84 1.75 27.20
CA GLY A 84 -26.98 1.80 28.65
C GLY A 84 -25.90 1.01 29.42
N GLU A 85 -25.11 0.19 28.75
CA GLU A 85 -23.94 -0.48 29.35
C GLU A 85 -22.80 0.53 29.61
N LYS A 86 -21.99 0.26 30.64
CA LYS A 86 -20.81 1.07 30.99
C LYS A 86 -19.54 0.27 30.70
N PHE A 87 -18.55 0.95 30.13
CA PHE A 87 -17.28 0.36 29.77
C PHE A 87 -16.12 1.14 30.39
N HIS A 88 -15.04 0.45 30.71
CA HIS A 88 -13.80 1.08 31.11
C HIS A 88 -13.06 1.60 29.88
N GLY A 89 -12.52 2.81 29.95
CA GLY A 89 -11.77 3.44 28.87
C GLY A 89 -10.61 4.28 29.41
N PHE A 90 -9.64 4.54 28.54
CA PHE A 90 -8.52 5.45 28.80
C PHE A 90 -8.62 6.65 27.85
N ILE A 91 -8.10 7.80 28.30
CA ILE A 91 -7.96 9.02 27.49
C ILE A 91 -6.58 9.00 26.84
#